data_AF-A0A928VTH2-F1
#
_entry.id   AF-A0A928VTH2-F1
#
_cell.length_a   1.000
_cell.length_b   1.000
_cell.length_c   1.000
_cell.angle_alpha   90.00
_cell.angle_beta   90.00
_cell.angle_gamma   90.00
#
_symmetry.space_group_name_H-M   'P 1'
#
loop_
_entity.id
_entity.type
_entity.pdbx_description
1 polymer ?
#
loop_
_entity_poly.entity_id
_entity_poly.type
_entity_poly.pdbx_seq_one_letter_code
_entity_poly.pdbx_strand_id
1 'polypeptide(L)'
;MTQKPHDYPFPNKIDREHLHTEQPLDPLINRNLQRPNPLDPIGHIETEGRALRNLASGRMPLWVLLLGWSTIGLISFGILGLSLHQLTEALQMAIVQQQMDEVIFRLLSLIPMAVMSGLFLMILWRATWRRR
;
A
#
# COMPACT_ATOMS: atom_id res chain seq x y z
N MET A 1 -66.66 22.55 -15.04
CA MET A 1 -65.41 23.13 -14.51
C MET A 1 -64.30 22.76 -15.48
N THR A 2 -63.92 23.69 -16.35
CA THR A 2 -62.99 23.47 -17.47
C THR A 2 -61.59 23.92 -17.04
N GLN A 3 -60.65 22.98 -16.90
CA GLN A 3 -59.23 23.29 -16.65
C GLN A 3 -58.64 24.00 -17.87
N LYS A 4 -58.08 25.19 -17.66
CA LYS A 4 -57.32 25.90 -18.71
C LYS A 4 -55.92 25.26 -18.83
N PRO A 5 -55.39 25.11 -20.04
CA PRO A 5 -54.05 24.56 -20.24
C PRO A 5 -53.00 25.55 -19.69
N HIS A 6 -52.03 25.02 -18.95
CA HIS A 6 -50.88 25.78 -18.49
C HIS A 6 -49.95 26.04 -19.68
N ASP A 7 -50.08 27.23 -20.26
CA ASP A 7 -49.08 27.77 -21.19
C ASP A 7 -47.79 28.03 -20.40
N TYR A 8 -46.82 27.12 -20.54
CA TYR A 8 -45.45 27.43 -20.17
C TYR A 8 -44.85 28.27 -21.30
N PRO A 9 -44.40 29.50 -21.03
CA PRO A 9 -43.77 30.32 -22.03
C PRO A 9 -42.35 29.78 -22.26
N PHE A 10 -42.18 28.88 -23.22
CA PHE A 10 -40.86 28.62 -23.76
C PHE A 10 -40.48 29.81 -24.66
N PRO A 11 -39.43 30.58 -24.35
CA PRO A 11 -39.03 31.70 -25.17
C PRO A 11 -38.56 31.20 -26.54
N ASN A 12 -39.20 31.69 -27.60
CA ASN A 12 -38.98 31.27 -28.99
C ASN A 12 -37.69 31.85 -29.62
N LYS A 13 -36.84 32.49 -28.80
CA LYS A 13 -35.51 32.98 -29.16
C LYS A 13 -34.56 32.61 -28.03
N ILE A 14 -33.78 31.56 -28.24
CA ILE A 14 -32.74 31.14 -27.31
C ILE A 14 -31.56 32.10 -27.51
N ASP A 15 -31.53 33.20 -26.75
CA ASP A 15 -30.33 34.01 -26.64
C ASP A 15 -29.25 33.16 -25.99
N ARG A 16 -28.21 32.82 -26.76
CA ARG A 16 -27.06 32.04 -26.26
C ARG A 16 -26.38 32.70 -25.07
N GLU A 17 -26.53 34.02 -24.94
CA GLU A 17 -25.99 34.83 -23.86
C GLU A 17 -26.73 34.62 -22.53
N HIS A 18 -27.95 34.05 -22.56
CA HIS A 18 -28.78 33.80 -21.38
C HIS A 18 -28.98 32.31 -21.07
N LEU A 19 -28.25 31.42 -21.76
CA LEU A 19 -28.15 30.01 -21.40
C LEU A 19 -27.23 29.83 -20.18
N HIS A 20 -27.65 30.34 -19.04
CA HIS A 20 -27.05 29.95 -17.77
C HIS A 20 -27.72 28.65 -17.36
N THR A 21 -27.02 27.53 -17.57
CA THR A 21 -27.31 26.34 -16.78
C THR A 21 -26.95 26.71 -15.36
N GLU A 22 -27.95 26.98 -14.52
CA GLU A 22 -27.77 26.96 -13.07
C GLU A 22 -27.41 25.52 -12.72
N GLN A 23 -26.11 25.24 -12.79
CA GLN A 23 -25.58 24.01 -12.28
C GLN A 23 -25.89 24.04 -10.78
N PRO A 24 -26.67 23.08 -10.25
CA PRO A 24 -26.94 23.05 -8.83
C PRO A 24 -25.58 23.08 -8.13
N LEU A 25 -25.39 24.05 -7.22
CA LEU A 25 -24.21 24.13 -6.38
C LEU A 25 -23.96 22.73 -5.83
N ASP A 26 -22.77 22.20 -6.11
CA ASP A 26 -22.40 20.85 -5.73
C ASP A 26 -22.70 20.71 -4.22
N PRO A 27 -23.69 19.89 -3.80
CA PRO A 27 -24.21 19.90 -2.43
C PRO A 27 -23.14 19.52 -1.40
N LEU A 28 -21.98 19.07 -1.88
CA LEU A 28 -20.81 18.70 -1.12
C LEU A 28 -20.04 19.90 -0.52
N ILE A 29 -20.24 21.14 -0.99
CA ILE A 29 -19.46 22.30 -0.52
C ILE A 29 -19.74 22.63 0.96
N ASN A 30 -20.96 22.38 1.44
CA ASN A 30 -21.39 22.66 2.81
C ASN A 30 -21.79 21.40 3.60
N ARG A 31 -21.35 20.22 3.16
CA ARG A 31 -21.54 19.01 3.97
C ARG A 31 -20.61 19.12 5.16
N ASN A 32 -21.19 19.27 6.36
CA ASN A 32 -20.45 19.11 7.61
C ASN A 32 -19.61 17.83 7.46
N LEU A 33 -18.32 17.87 7.80
CA LEU A 33 -17.39 16.72 7.80
C LEU A 33 -17.78 15.70 8.88
N GLN A 34 -19.05 15.32 8.93
CA GLN A 34 -19.56 14.28 9.77
C GLN A 34 -18.94 12.99 9.28
N ARG A 35 -18.26 12.27 10.19
CA ARG A 35 -17.66 10.99 9.83
C ARG A 35 -18.76 10.10 9.24
N PRO A 36 -18.57 9.57 8.01
CA PRO A 36 -19.56 8.70 7.41
C PRO A 36 -19.81 7.51 8.35
N ASN A 37 -21.08 7.20 8.56
CA ASN A 37 -21.47 6.07 9.40
C ASN A 37 -21.28 4.78 8.57
N PRO A 38 -20.39 3.86 8.97
CA PRO A 38 -20.16 2.62 8.22
C PRO A 38 -21.37 1.67 8.24
N LEU A 39 -22.34 1.91 9.13
CA LEU A 39 -23.58 1.12 9.23
C LEU A 39 -24.66 1.58 8.24
N ASP A 40 -24.46 2.72 7.57
CA ASP A 40 -25.34 3.21 6.51
C ASP A 40 -24.75 2.78 5.16
N PRO A 41 -25.54 2.18 4.24
CA PRO A 41 -25.08 1.80 2.90
C PRO A 41 -24.33 2.92 2.15
N ILE A 42 -24.77 4.18 2.29
CA ILE A 42 -24.09 5.31 1.62
C ILE A 42 -22.77 5.63 2.32
N GLY A 43 -22.74 5.57 3.65
CA GLY A 43 -21.53 5.78 4.44
C GLY A 43 -20.48 4.69 4.23
N HIS A 44 -20.91 3.44 3.99
CA HIS A 44 -20.01 2.33 3.67
C HIS A 44 -19.19 2.62 2.41
N ILE A 45 -19.84 3.02 1.32
CA ILE A 45 -19.18 3.35 0.04
C ILE A 45 -18.20 4.52 0.20
N GLU A 46 -18.58 5.55 0.97
CA GLU A 46 -17.70 6.68 1.26
C GLU A 46 -16.49 6.27 2.11
N THR A 47 -16.66 5.39 3.10
CA THR A 47 -15.55 4.88 3.93
C THR A 47 -14.61 3.99 3.13
N GLU A 48 -15.14 3.12 2.28
CA GLU A 48 -14.34 2.26 1.40
C GLU A 48 -13.56 3.10 0.38
N GLY A 49 -14.23 4.03 -0.31
CA GLY A 49 -13.56 4.93 -1.26
C GLY A 49 -12.46 5.76 -0.60
N ARG A 50 -12.65 6.19 0.65
CA ARG A 50 -11.64 6.91 1.42
C ARG A 50 -10.50 6.01 1.90
N ALA A 51 -10.78 4.77 2.30
CA ALA A 51 -9.75 3.78 2.62
C ALA A 51 -8.90 3.44 1.38
N LEU A 52 -9.54 3.22 0.23
CA LEU A 52 -8.88 2.98 -1.05
C LEU A 52 -8.04 4.18 -1.51
N ARG A 53 -8.54 5.42 -1.35
CA ARG A 53 -7.76 6.63 -1.62
C ARG A 53 -6.56 6.80 -0.69
N ASN A 54 -6.70 6.48 0.60
CA ASN A 54 -5.59 6.51 1.56
C ASN A 54 -4.54 5.41 1.26
N LEU A 55 -4.97 4.25 0.80
CA LEU A 55 -4.08 3.19 0.31
C LEU A 55 -3.36 3.62 -0.98
N ALA A 56 -4.09 4.22 -1.93
CA ALA A 56 -3.55 4.73 -3.18
C ALA A 56 -2.58 5.93 -2.97
N SER A 57 -2.76 6.72 -1.91
CA SER A 57 -1.86 7.83 -1.57
C SER A 57 -0.50 7.38 -1.01
N GLY A 58 -0.23 6.07 -0.95
CA GLY A 58 1.07 5.52 -0.52
C GLY A 58 1.35 5.62 0.97
N ARG A 59 0.38 6.04 1.79
CA ARG A 59 0.53 6.09 3.26
C ARG A 59 0.31 4.69 3.84
N MET A 60 1.37 3.90 3.87
CA MET A 60 1.32 2.54 4.44
C MET A 60 0.99 2.60 5.94
N PRO A 61 -0.04 1.86 6.43
CA PRO A 61 -0.39 1.84 7.85
C PRO A 61 0.75 1.28 8.71
N LEU A 62 0.90 1.78 9.95
CA LEU A 62 1.96 1.34 10.87
C LEU A 62 1.94 -0.17 11.11
N TRP A 63 0.74 -0.73 11.26
CA TRP A 63 0.53 -2.15 11.51
C TRP A 63 1.00 -3.03 10.34
N VAL A 64 0.84 -2.56 9.10
CA VAL A 64 1.32 -3.30 7.91
C VAL A 64 2.84 -3.35 7.88
N LEU A 65 3.51 -2.27 8.29
CA LEU A 65 4.97 -2.25 8.42
C LEU A 65 5.45 -3.21 9.51
N LEU A 66 4.81 -3.23 10.68
CA LEU A 66 5.13 -4.15 11.76
C LEU A 66 4.94 -5.62 11.33
N LEU A 67 3.85 -5.93 10.63
CA LEU A 67 3.59 -7.28 10.11
C LEU A 67 4.62 -7.69 9.06
N GLY A 68 5.02 -6.77 8.16
CA GLY A 68 6.09 -7.01 7.20
C GLY A 68 7.42 -7.33 7.89
N TRP A 69 7.81 -6.54 8.89
CA TRP A 69 9.01 -6.81 9.67
C TRP A 69 8.91 -8.12 10.47
N SER A 70 7.75 -8.43 11.04
CA SER A 70 7.56 -9.67 11.80
C SER A 70 7.61 -10.92 10.93
N THR A 71 7.20 -10.85 9.66
CA THR A 71 7.13 -12.02 8.77
C THR A 71 8.39 -12.11 7.91
N ILE A 72 8.60 -11.13 7.03
CA ILE A 72 9.73 -11.08 6.11
C ILE A 72 11.04 -10.86 6.88
N GLY A 73 11.02 -10.01 7.92
CA GLY A 73 12.21 -9.73 8.71
C GLY A 73 12.64 -10.97 9.49
N LEU A 74 11.71 -11.68 10.11
CA LEU A 74 12.01 -12.93 10.82
C LEU A 74 12.60 -14.00 9.89
N ILE A 75 12.01 -14.18 8.70
CA ILE A 75 12.56 -15.10 7.69
C ILE A 75 13.98 -14.68 7.30
N SER A 76 14.19 -13.39 7.04
CA SER A 76 15.48 -12.86 6.64
C SER A 76 16.54 -13.04 7.73
N PHE A 77 16.23 -12.72 8.98
CA PHE A 77 17.13 -12.92 10.12
C PHE A 77 17.40 -14.41 10.35
N GLY A 78 16.41 -15.28 10.14
CA GLY A 78 16.58 -16.73 10.20
C GLY A 78 17.57 -17.25 9.14
N ILE A 79 17.41 -16.82 7.88
CA ILE A 79 18.34 -17.17 6.80
C ILE A 79 19.75 -16.65 7.11
N LEU A 80 19.86 -15.42 7.60
CA LEU A 80 21.14 -14.82 7.95
C LEU A 80 21.80 -15.57 9.11
N GLY A 81 21.06 -15.90 10.16
CA GLY A 81 21.55 -16.68 11.29
C GLY A 81 22.04 -18.08 10.89
N LEU A 82 21.26 -18.79 10.06
CA LEU A 82 21.67 -20.09 9.51
C LEU A 82 22.93 -19.97 8.64
N SER A 83 23.02 -18.92 7.81
CA SER A 83 24.20 -18.70 6.97
C SER A 83 25.47 -18.43 7.79
N LEU A 84 25.35 -17.67 8.89
CA LEU A 84 26.45 -17.42 9.81
C LEU A 84 26.87 -18.68 10.55
N HIS A 85 25.91 -19.50 10.99
CA HIS A 85 26.20 -20.78 11.62
C HIS A 85 26.97 -21.71 10.67
N GLN A 86 26.49 -21.87 9.43
CA GLN A 86 27.19 -22.67 8.43
C GLN A 86 28.57 -22.12 8.08
N LEU A 87 28.74 -20.80 8.06
CA LEU A 87 30.05 -20.17 7.88
C LEU A 87 31.01 -20.55 9.01
N THR A 88 30.55 -20.52 10.26
CA THR A 88 31.39 -20.90 11.41
C THR A 88 31.78 -22.36 11.38
N GLU A 89 30.86 -23.26 11.02
CA GLU A 89 31.16 -24.69 10.86
C GLU A 89 32.16 -24.94 9.72
N ALA A 90 31.97 -24.28 8.57
CA ALA A 90 32.88 -24.40 7.44
C ALA A 90 34.30 -23.93 7.79
N LEU A 91 34.43 -22.82 8.52
CA LEU A 91 35.73 -22.32 8.99
C LEU A 91 36.39 -23.28 9.99
N GLN A 92 35.61 -23.87 10.90
CA GLN A 92 36.13 -24.87 11.84
C GLN A 92 36.65 -26.12 11.12
N MET A 93 35.91 -26.64 10.14
CA MET A 93 36.34 -27.77 9.31
C MET A 93 37.61 -27.45 8.52
N ALA A 94 37.72 -26.23 7.97
CA ALA A 94 38.91 -25.78 7.26
C ALA A 94 40.17 -25.81 8.15
N ILE A 95 40.05 -25.35 9.39
CA ILE A 95 41.16 -25.25 10.34
C ILE A 95 41.55 -26.65 10.86
N VAL A 96 40.58 -27.50 11.19
CA VAL A 96 40.82 -28.78 11.88
C VAL A 96 41.17 -29.90 10.91
N GLN A 97 40.51 -30.00 9.76
CA GLN A 97 40.62 -31.14 8.84
C GLN A 97 41.50 -30.86 7.60
N GLN A 98 41.95 -29.62 7.38
CA GLN A 98 42.69 -29.21 6.17
C GLN A 98 41.98 -29.52 4.83
N GLN A 99 40.67 -29.82 4.85
CA GLN A 99 39.87 -30.10 3.67
C GLN A 99 39.38 -28.80 3.03
N MET A 100 40.23 -28.17 2.22
CA MET A 100 39.93 -26.89 1.57
C MET A 100 38.88 -26.99 0.46
N ASP A 101 38.78 -28.15 -0.20
CA ASP A 101 37.91 -28.33 -1.37
C ASP A 101 36.42 -28.23 -1.01
N GLU A 102 35.99 -28.89 0.06
CA GLU A 102 34.58 -28.84 0.51
C GLU A 102 34.17 -27.47 1.06
N VAL A 103 35.12 -26.75 1.68
CA VAL A 103 34.89 -25.43 2.26
C VAL A 103 34.57 -24.42 1.16
N ILE A 104 35.25 -24.50 0.01
CA ILE A 104 35.01 -23.61 -1.13
C ILE A 104 33.58 -23.77 -1.66
N PHE A 105 33.10 -25.01 -1.83
CA PHE A 105 31.72 -25.25 -2.29
C PHE A 105 30.68 -24.75 -1.29
N ARG A 106 30.92 -24.96 0.02
CA ARG A 106 30.03 -24.44 1.06
C ARG A 106 30.01 -22.91 1.07
N LEU A 107 31.16 -22.24 0.98
CA LEU A 107 31.23 -20.78 0.89
C LEU A 107 30.49 -20.24 -0.34
N LEU A 108 30.63 -20.89 -1.49
CA LEU A 108 29.93 -20.51 -2.72
C LEU A 108 28.40 -20.60 -2.52
N SER A 109 27.91 -21.61 -1.81
CA SER A 109 26.48 -21.81 -1.52
C SER A 109 25.89 -20.78 -0.55
N LEU A 110 26.72 -20.12 0.27
CA LEU A 110 26.28 -19.08 1.20
C LEU A 110 25.97 -17.74 0.51
N ILE A 111 26.62 -17.46 -0.62
CA ILE A 111 26.44 -16.23 -1.40
C ILE A 111 24.97 -15.98 -1.76
N PRO A 112 24.25 -16.91 -2.42
CA PRO A 112 22.84 -16.68 -2.77
C PRO A 112 21.95 -16.51 -1.53
N MET A 113 22.22 -17.21 -0.43
CA MET A 113 21.46 -17.06 0.81
C MET A 113 21.64 -15.66 1.42
N ALA A 114 22.88 -15.17 1.46
CA ALA A 114 23.20 -13.83 1.93
C ALA A 114 22.58 -12.75 1.04
N VAL A 115 22.63 -12.92 -0.28
CA VAL A 115 21.98 -12.00 -1.25
C VAL A 115 20.46 -11.98 -1.04
N MET A 116 19.82 -13.14 -0.93
CA MET A 116 18.38 -13.23 -0.70
C MET A 116 17.95 -12.55 0.61
N SER A 117 18.68 -12.79 1.70
CA SER A 117 18.44 -12.10 2.97
C SER A 117 18.66 -10.58 2.83
N GLY A 118 19.73 -10.17 2.15
CA GLY A 118 20.01 -8.75 1.89
C GLY A 118 18.88 -8.06 1.12
N LEU A 119 18.33 -8.73 0.10
CA LEU A 119 17.20 -8.22 -0.68
C LEU A 119 15.93 -8.06 0.16
N PHE A 120 15.60 -9.04 1.00
CA PHE A 120 14.44 -8.95 1.90
C PHE A 120 14.58 -7.81 2.90
N LEU A 121 15.76 -7.65 3.51
CA LEU A 121 16.04 -6.51 4.39
C LEU A 121 16.01 -5.18 3.64
N MET A 122 16.52 -5.13 2.41
CA MET A 122 16.49 -3.91 1.60
C MET A 122 15.05 -3.49 1.26
N ILE A 123 14.17 -4.45 0.95
CA ILE A 123 12.74 -4.19 0.69
C ILE A 123 12.08 -3.63 1.96
N LEU A 124 12.31 -4.26 3.12
CA LEU A 124 11.79 -3.79 4.39
C LEU A 124 12.32 -2.40 4.76
N TRP A 125 13.62 -2.20 4.64
CA TRP A 125 14.27 -0.91 4.88
C TRP A 125 13.67 0.19 4.01
N ARG A 126 13.52 -0.06 2.71
CA ARG A 126 12.91 0.89 1.78
C ARG A 126 11.44 1.19 2.12
N ALA A 127 10.67 0.17 2.51
CA ALA A 127 9.29 0.34 2.96
C ALA A 127 9.19 1.19 4.24
N THR A 128 10.21 1.10 5.10
CA THR A 128 10.29 1.87 6.35
C THR A 128 10.62 3.34 6.09
N TRP A 129 11.52 3.63 5.14
CA TRP A 129 11.99 4.99 4.86
C TRP A 129 10.99 5.86 4.09
N ARG A 130 10.16 5.28 3.22
CA ARG A 130 9.09 6.00 2.48
C ARG A 130 8.01 6.65 3.36
N ARG A 131 8.10 6.45 4.67
CA ARG A 131 7.13 6.91 5.67
C ARG A 131 7.50 8.25 6.31
N ARG A 132 8.72 8.75 6.10
CA ARG A 132 9.16 10.11 6.47
C ARG A 132 9.14 11.00 5.25
#